data_AF-A0A9E1QA38-F1
#
_entry.id   AF-A0A9E1QA38-F1
#
_cell.length_a   1.000
_cell.length_b   1.000
_cell.length_c   1.000
_cell.angle_alpha   90.00
_cell.angle_beta   90.00
_cell.angle_gamma   90.00
#
_symmetry.space_group_name_H-M   'P 1'
#
loop_
_entity.id
_entity.type
_entity.pdbx_description
1 polymer ?
#
loop_
_entity_poly.entity_id
_entity_poly.type
_entity_poly.pdbx_seq_one_letter_code
_entity_poly.pdbx_strand_id
1 'polypeptide(L)'
;FGVEAYYMMGSRSDKMEFWGPNDLDNVGQPDVYIVWDLTNQQSYSSMGLNLLFGADYYFSDAIYVGFEAGLGFGMSSFGNHEIGTSDLTAFNIQFNGAFDPTTAGADIADSFVGELPFNVVEGEIFYDYYDQLYVAPNHVSNTTIGNVFNGALRVGFLFD
;
A
#
# COMPACT_ATOMS: atom_id res chain seq x y z
N PHE A 1 16.08 -16.04 26.67
CA PHE A 1 15.71 -15.80 25.27
C PHE A 1 14.23 -16.08 25.12
N GLY A 2 13.54 -15.31 24.28
CA GLY A 2 12.12 -15.44 24.00
C GLY A 2 11.87 -15.77 22.53
N VAL A 3 10.70 -16.32 22.24
CA VAL A 3 10.19 -16.45 20.87
C VAL A 3 8.87 -15.72 20.82
N GLU A 4 8.71 -14.81 19.88
CA GLU A 4 7.49 -14.04 19.69
C GLU A 4 6.95 -14.30 18.28
N ALA A 5 5.69 -14.69 18.20
CA ALA A 5 4.98 -14.76 16.92
C ALA A 5 4.15 -13.49 16.75
N TYR A 6 4.17 -12.93 15.54
CA TYR A 6 3.32 -11.80 15.19
C TYR A 6 2.48 -12.11 13.95
N TYR A 7 1.30 -11.51 13.94
CA TYR A 7 0.44 -11.41 12.77
C TYR A 7 -0.03 -9.96 12.67
N MET A 8 0.18 -9.36 11.51
CA MET A 8 -0.21 -8.00 11.19
C MET A 8 -1.06 -8.03 9.93
N MET A 9 -2.12 -7.24 9.91
CA MET A 9 -2.93 -7.01 8.73
C MET A 9 -3.25 -5.53 8.64
N GLY A 10 -3.35 -5.04 7.42
CA GLY A 10 -3.70 -3.66 7.16
C GLY A 10 -4.18 -3.50 5.73
N SER A 11 -4.71 -2.32 5.45
CA SER A 11 -4.95 -1.88 4.09
C SER A 11 -4.30 -0.53 3.87
N ARG A 12 -3.92 -0.28 2.62
CA ARG A 12 -3.53 1.03 2.12
C ARG A 12 -4.63 1.48 1.19
N SER A 13 -5.10 2.72 1.36
CA SER A 13 -5.99 3.38 0.43
C SER A 13 -5.32 4.64 -0.06
N ASP A 14 -5.35 4.78 -1.37
CA ASP A 14 -4.65 5.78 -2.12
C ASP A 14 -5.65 6.49 -3.04
N LYS A 15 -5.60 7.81 -3.11
CA LYS A 15 -6.56 8.61 -3.85
C LYS A 15 -5.85 9.62 -4.74
N MET A 16 -6.29 9.77 -5.98
CA MET A 16 -5.77 10.75 -6.92
C MET A 16 -6.92 11.49 -7.59
N GLU A 17 -6.77 12.80 -7.69
CA GLU A 17 -7.75 13.69 -8.29
C GLU A 17 -7.40 13.94 -9.76
N PHE A 18 -8.42 13.92 -10.61
CA PHE A 18 -8.34 14.15 -12.03
C PHE A 18 -9.32 15.24 -12.44
N TRP A 19 -9.02 15.90 -13.55
CA TRP A 19 -9.92 16.82 -14.19
C TRP A 19 -10.19 16.37 -15.62
N GLY A 20 -11.45 16.11 -15.96
CA GLY A 20 -11.81 15.52 -17.24
C GLY A 20 -13.31 15.53 -17.54
N PRO A 21 -13.68 15.08 -18.75
CA PRO A 21 -15.07 14.97 -19.15
C PRO A 21 -15.78 13.84 -18.40
N ASN A 22 -17.00 14.09 -17.93
CA ASN A 22 -17.89 13.09 -17.32
C ASN A 22 -19.06 12.68 -18.21
N ASP A 23 -19.06 13.15 -19.45
CA ASP A 23 -20.01 12.79 -20.49
C ASP A 23 -19.23 12.72 -21.82
N LEU A 24 -19.70 11.87 -22.73
CA LEU A 24 -19.13 11.75 -24.07
C LEU A 24 -19.27 13.06 -24.85
N ASP A 25 -20.36 13.80 -24.64
CA ASP A 25 -20.59 15.11 -25.27
C ASP A 25 -19.66 16.19 -24.73
N ASN A 26 -19.12 15.99 -23.52
CA ASN A 26 -18.20 16.91 -22.87
C ASN A 26 -16.77 16.73 -23.39
N VAL A 27 -16.44 15.64 -24.09
CA VAL A 27 -15.07 15.37 -24.54
C VAL A 27 -14.56 16.49 -25.45
N GLY A 28 -13.41 17.08 -25.08
CA GLY A 28 -12.83 18.22 -25.81
C GLY A 28 -13.49 19.57 -25.50
N GLN A 29 -14.34 19.65 -24.48
CA GLN A 29 -14.95 20.87 -23.96
C GLN A 29 -14.47 21.15 -22.53
N PRO A 30 -13.28 21.77 -22.35
CA PRO A 30 -12.68 21.95 -21.03
C PRO A 30 -13.56 22.78 -20.07
N ASP A 31 -14.42 23.64 -20.59
CA ASP A 31 -15.30 24.52 -19.80
C ASP A 31 -16.33 23.75 -18.95
N VAL A 32 -16.64 22.49 -19.30
CA VAL A 32 -17.63 21.64 -18.62
C VAL A 32 -16.99 20.43 -17.93
N TYR A 33 -15.67 20.37 -17.87
CA TYR A 33 -14.97 19.28 -17.19
C TYR A 33 -15.20 19.35 -15.68
N ILE A 34 -15.33 18.16 -15.09
CA ILE A 34 -15.46 18.02 -13.64
C ILE A 34 -14.16 17.53 -13.04
N VAL A 35 -14.06 17.71 -11.74
CA VAL A 35 -13.06 17.05 -10.91
C VAL A 35 -13.62 15.70 -10.48
N TRP A 36 -12.86 14.64 -10.66
CA TRP A 36 -13.22 13.27 -10.28
C TRP A 36 -12.02 12.54 -9.68
N ASP A 37 -12.30 11.52 -8.89
CA ASP A 37 -11.32 10.82 -8.11
C ASP A 37 -11.11 9.38 -8.58
N LEU A 38 -9.85 8.94 -8.55
CA LEU A 38 -9.44 7.55 -8.67
C LEU A 38 -8.95 7.06 -7.32
N THR A 39 -9.49 5.94 -6.86
CA THR A 39 -9.08 5.29 -5.62
C THR A 39 -8.45 3.94 -5.95
N ASN A 40 -7.32 3.65 -5.32
CA ASN A 40 -6.70 2.33 -5.31
C ASN A 40 -6.56 1.87 -3.86
N GLN A 41 -7.09 0.70 -3.57
CA GLN A 41 -6.97 0.08 -2.27
C GLN A 41 -6.24 -1.26 -2.40
N GLN A 42 -5.30 -1.51 -1.49
CA GLN A 42 -4.61 -2.79 -1.42
C GLN A 42 -4.50 -3.25 0.03
N SER A 43 -4.92 -4.49 0.27
CA SER A 43 -4.75 -5.14 1.56
C SER A 43 -3.38 -5.82 1.65
N TYR A 44 -2.82 -5.88 2.84
CA TYR A 44 -1.62 -6.67 3.12
C TYR A 44 -1.75 -7.42 4.44
N SER A 45 -1.06 -8.53 4.52
CA SER A 45 -0.88 -9.31 5.74
C SER A 45 0.59 -9.66 5.90
N SER A 46 1.06 -9.68 7.14
CA SER A 46 2.42 -10.09 7.47
C SER A 46 2.37 -10.99 8.68
N MET A 47 3.16 -12.06 8.66
CA MET A 47 3.30 -12.96 9.78
C MET A 47 4.77 -13.31 9.95
N GLY A 48 5.20 -13.53 11.19
CA GLY A 48 6.57 -13.90 11.43
C GLY A 48 6.84 -14.36 12.84
N LEU A 49 8.09 -14.79 13.02
CA LEU A 49 8.65 -15.25 14.28
C LEU A 49 9.90 -14.45 14.59
N ASN A 50 9.96 -13.89 15.80
CA ASN A 50 11.09 -13.16 16.33
C ASN A 50 11.76 -13.99 17.42
N LEU A 51 13.06 -14.21 17.30
CA LEU A 51 13.92 -14.72 18.35
C LEU A 51 14.48 -13.54 19.14
N LEU A 52 14.15 -13.46 20.42
CA LEU A 52 14.52 -12.36 21.31
C LEU A 52 15.63 -12.81 22.26
N PHE A 53 16.73 -12.08 22.28
CA PHE A 53 17.86 -12.28 23.18
C PHE A 53 18.01 -11.03 24.05
N GLY A 54 17.89 -11.21 25.36
CA GLY A 54 18.05 -10.11 26.30
C GLY A 54 19.05 -10.44 27.39
N ALA A 55 19.74 -9.42 27.87
CA ALA A 55 20.59 -9.49 29.05
C ALA A 55 20.33 -8.25 29.91
N ASP A 56 20.17 -8.47 31.21
CA ASP A 56 19.91 -7.42 32.18
C ASP A 56 21.15 -7.20 33.06
N TYR A 57 21.54 -5.94 33.24
CA TYR A 57 22.60 -5.53 34.14
C TYR A 57 22.02 -4.70 35.29
N TYR A 58 22.29 -5.13 36.52
CA TYR A 58 21.79 -4.50 37.74
C TYR A 58 22.86 -3.54 38.29
N PHE A 59 22.51 -2.26 38.42
CA PHE A 59 23.38 -1.24 39.03
C PHE A 59 23.22 -1.19 40.55
N SER A 60 22.02 -1.55 41.02
CA SER A 60 21.56 -1.50 42.41
C SER A 60 20.47 -2.55 42.56
N ASP A 61 20.22 -3.02 43.78
CA ASP A 61 19.16 -4.01 44.09
C ASP A 61 17.77 -3.58 43.56
N ALA A 62 17.57 -2.27 43.34
CA ALA A 62 16.32 -1.69 42.85
C ALA A 62 16.35 -1.15 41.40
N ILE A 63 17.51 -1.12 40.71
CA ILE A 63 17.65 -0.48 39.39
C ILE A 63 18.43 -1.36 38.42
N TYR A 64 17.84 -1.64 37.25
CA TYR A 64 18.48 -2.39 36.18
C TYR A 64 18.35 -1.71 34.81
N VAL A 65 19.32 -1.98 33.93
CA VAL A 65 19.23 -1.71 32.48
C VAL A 65 19.35 -3.02 31.74
N GLY A 66 18.36 -3.32 30.91
CA GLY A 66 18.34 -4.45 30.01
C GLY A 66 18.65 -4.03 28.57
N PHE A 67 19.43 -4.83 27.87
CA PHE A 67 19.53 -4.78 26.42
C PHE A 67 18.74 -5.96 25.85
N GLU A 68 17.96 -5.73 24.81
CA GLU A 68 17.29 -6.77 24.03
C GLU A 68 17.59 -6.60 22.54
N ALA A 69 17.95 -7.71 21.89
CA ALA A 69 18.10 -7.82 20.44
C ALA A 69 17.18 -8.93 19.92
N GLY A 70 16.49 -8.64 18.82
CA GLY A 70 15.59 -9.55 18.13
C GLY A 70 16.11 -9.86 16.72
N LEU A 71 16.10 -11.14 16.36
CA LEU A 71 16.22 -11.59 14.98
C LEU A 71 14.88 -12.22 14.55
N GLY A 72 14.22 -11.58 13.61
CA GLY A 72 12.93 -11.98 13.06
C GLY A 72 13.05 -12.61 11.69
N PHE A 73 12.18 -13.57 11.42
CA PHE A 73 11.87 -14.07 10.09
C PHE A 73 10.38 -13.86 9.84
N GLY A 74 10.04 -13.21 8.74
CA GLY A 74 8.66 -12.90 8.40
C GLY A 74 8.34 -13.18 6.94
N MET A 75 7.06 -13.39 6.69
CA MET A 75 6.45 -13.45 5.38
C MET A 75 5.39 -12.35 5.30
N SER A 76 5.47 -11.52 4.27
CA SER A 76 4.42 -10.55 3.94
C SER A 76 3.76 -10.94 2.63
N SER A 77 2.42 -10.90 2.61
CA SER A 77 1.59 -11.15 1.44
C SER A 77 0.73 -9.90 1.17
N PHE A 78 0.65 -9.52 -0.10
CA PHE A 78 -0.20 -8.43 -0.57
C PHE A 78 -1.39 -9.01 -1.33
N GLY A 79 -2.57 -8.44 -1.12
CA GLY A 79 -3.78 -8.77 -1.87
C GLY A 79 -3.84 -8.06 -3.22
N ASN A 80 -4.90 -8.34 -3.97
CA ASN A 80 -5.19 -7.65 -5.22
C ASN A 80 -5.48 -6.16 -4.98
N HIS A 81 -5.31 -5.36 -6.03
CA HIS A 81 -5.73 -3.97 -6.03
C HIS A 81 -7.24 -3.89 -6.25
N GLU A 82 -7.92 -3.06 -5.48
CA GLU A 82 -9.33 -2.67 -5.67
C GLU A 82 -9.36 -1.25 -6.23
N ILE A 83 -9.98 -1.07 -7.40
CA ILE A 83 -10.05 0.22 -8.09
C ILE A 83 -11.44 0.80 -7.97
N GLY A 84 -11.52 2.01 -7.46
CA GLY A 84 -12.74 2.78 -7.35
C GLY A 84 -12.63 4.12 -8.06
N THR A 85 -13.77 4.70 -8.40
CA THR A 85 -13.83 6.08 -8.88
C THR A 85 -15.05 6.81 -8.33
N SER A 86 -14.99 8.14 -8.26
CA SER A 86 -16.17 8.96 -7.99
C SER A 86 -17.07 9.16 -9.22
N ASP A 87 -16.53 8.99 -10.44
CA ASP A 87 -17.26 9.13 -11.70
C ASP A 87 -16.87 8.03 -12.70
N LEU A 88 -17.79 7.09 -12.91
CA LEU A 88 -17.59 5.92 -13.76
C LEU A 88 -17.36 6.29 -15.23
N THR A 89 -18.08 7.31 -15.68
CA THR A 89 -18.02 7.76 -17.08
C THR A 89 -16.69 8.45 -17.34
N ALA A 90 -16.28 9.35 -16.45
CA ALA A 90 -14.98 10.02 -16.56
C ALA A 90 -13.80 9.03 -16.51
N PHE A 91 -13.88 8.04 -15.62
CA PHE A 91 -12.90 6.96 -15.54
C PHE A 91 -12.81 6.18 -16.86
N ASN A 92 -13.94 5.73 -17.40
CA ASN A 92 -13.97 4.93 -18.63
C ASN A 92 -13.56 5.74 -19.87
N ILE A 93 -13.88 7.03 -19.93
CA ILE A 93 -13.39 7.90 -21.01
C ILE A 93 -11.87 8.02 -20.94
N GLN A 94 -11.32 8.27 -19.75
CA GLN A 94 -9.87 8.50 -19.58
C GLN A 94 -9.03 7.23 -19.75
N PHE A 95 -9.45 6.11 -19.16
CA PHE A 95 -8.62 4.91 -19.05
C PHE A 95 -9.06 3.76 -19.97
N ASN A 96 -10.34 3.67 -20.30
CA ASN A 96 -10.89 2.63 -21.18
C ASN A 96 -11.09 3.12 -22.62
N GLY A 97 -10.81 4.41 -22.88
CA GLY A 97 -11.04 5.05 -24.19
C GLY A 97 -12.49 4.90 -24.64
N ALA A 98 -13.44 5.06 -23.72
CA ALA A 98 -14.86 4.93 -24.03
C ALA A 98 -15.31 6.04 -25.00
N PHE A 99 -15.93 5.63 -26.11
CA PHE A 99 -16.51 6.54 -27.11
C PHE A 99 -18.02 6.30 -27.31
N ASP A 100 -18.62 5.39 -26.54
CA ASP A 100 -20.04 5.06 -26.62
C ASP A 100 -20.65 4.86 -25.22
N PRO A 101 -21.98 5.05 -25.06
CA PRO A 101 -22.61 4.98 -23.74
C PRO A 101 -22.46 3.63 -23.03
N THR A 102 -22.27 2.54 -23.77
CA THR A 102 -22.15 1.18 -23.22
C THR A 102 -20.79 1.01 -22.55
N THR A 103 -19.73 1.49 -23.19
CA THR A 103 -18.36 1.44 -22.64
C THR A 103 -18.12 2.49 -21.57
N ALA A 104 -18.77 3.67 -21.69
CA ALA A 104 -18.72 4.73 -20.70
C ALA A 104 -19.39 4.33 -19.37
N GLY A 105 -20.51 3.61 -19.43
CA GLY A 105 -21.24 3.12 -18.25
C GLY A 105 -20.81 1.74 -17.77
N ALA A 106 -19.74 1.16 -18.31
CA ALA A 106 -19.29 -0.17 -17.91
C ALA A 106 -18.73 -0.15 -16.48
N ASP A 107 -19.15 -1.10 -15.64
CA ASP A 107 -18.63 -1.23 -14.28
C ASP A 107 -17.11 -1.42 -14.29
N ILE A 108 -16.42 -0.79 -13.33
CA ILE A 108 -14.99 -1.03 -13.11
C ILE A 108 -14.83 -2.47 -12.63
N ALA A 109 -13.83 -3.17 -13.17
CA ALA A 109 -13.41 -4.44 -12.61
C ALA A 109 -12.91 -4.21 -11.17
N ASP A 110 -13.74 -4.60 -10.19
CA ASP A 110 -13.57 -4.40 -8.74
C ASP A 110 -12.25 -4.97 -8.19
N SER A 111 -11.59 -5.85 -8.94
CA SER A 111 -10.26 -6.36 -8.60
C SER A 111 -9.33 -6.38 -9.80
N PHE A 112 -8.15 -5.80 -9.65
CA PHE A 112 -7.08 -5.82 -10.63
C PHE A 112 -5.85 -6.58 -10.10
N VAL A 113 -5.33 -7.48 -10.94
CA VAL A 113 -4.09 -8.22 -10.70
C VAL A 113 -3.04 -7.69 -11.66
N GLY A 114 -2.15 -6.82 -11.19
CA GLY A 114 -1.09 -6.23 -12.00
C GLY A 114 -0.65 -4.85 -11.52
N GLU A 115 0.21 -4.20 -12.31
CA GLU A 115 0.67 -2.83 -12.07
C GLU A 115 -0.38 -1.84 -12.57
N LEU A 116 -0.84 -0.94 -11.70
CA LEU A 116 -1.77 0.12 -12.09
C LEU A 116 -1.05 1.21 -12.89
N PRO A 117 -1.76 1.92 -13.77
CA PRO A 117 -1.21 3.01 -14.58
C PRO A 117 -0.87 4.26 -13.77
N PHE A 118 -0.81 4.18 -12.44
CA PHE A 118 -0.40 5.28 -11.57
C PHE A 118 0.33 4.75 -10.34
N ASN A 119 1.44 5.39 -9.99
CA ASN A 119 2.18 5.14 -8.76
C ASN A 119 1.66 6.07 -7.67
N VAL A 120 1.06 5.52 -6.62
CA VAL A 120 0.54 6.37 -5.53
C VAL A 120 1.59 6.71 -4.48
N VAL A 121 2.75 6.06 -4.49
CA VAL A 121 3.89 6.50 -3.64
C VAL A 121 4.48 7.79 -4.19
N GLU A 122 4.53 7.92 -5.52
CA GLU A 122 5.16 9.06 -6.21
C GLU A 122 4.13 10.08 -6.72
N GLY A 123 2.84 9.73 -6.78
CA GLY A 123 1.77 10.60 -7.29
C GLY A 123 1.81 10.80 -8.80
N GLU A 124 2.46 9.89 -9.54
CA GLU A 124 2.66 10.00 -10.99
C GLU A 124 1.76 9.02 -11.77
N ILE A 125 1.21 9.49 -12.90
CA ILE A 125 0.48 8.66 -13.87
C ILE A 125 1.50 8.19 -14.91
N PHE A 126 1.60 6.87 -15.13
CA PHE A 126 2.39 6.33 -16.22
C PHE A 126 1.60 6.49 -17.52
N TYR A 127 1.94 7.54 -18.27
CA TYR A 127 1.22 7.91 -19.50
C TYR A 127 1.49 6.99 -20.70
N ASP A 128 2.44 6.06 -20.62
CA ASP A 128 2.75 5.19 -21.74
C ASP A 128 3.18 3.79 -21.27
N TYR A 129 2.46 2.77 -21.72
CA TYR A 129 2.87 1.36 -21.61
C TYR A 129 4.12 1.05 -22.44
N TYR A 130 4.61 1.99 -23.27
CA TYR A 130 5.51 1.67 -24.37
C TYR A 130 6.92 2.30 -24.36
N ASP A 131 7.26 3.31 -23.55
CA ASP A 131 8.57 3.96 -23.80
C ASP A 131 9.33 4.69 -22.68
N GLN A 132 9.18 4.37 -21.39
CA GLN A 132 10.13 4.88 -20.39
C GLN A 132 10.55 3.83 -19.38
N LEU A 133 11.86 3.79 -19.10
CA LEU A 133 12.53 2.92 -18.15
C LEU A 133 11.73 2.84 -16.84
N TYR A 134 11.05 1.71 -16.67
CA TYR A 134 10.20 1.36 -15.56
C TYR A 134 11.00 1.34 -14.25
N VAL A 135 10.83 2.35 -13.41
CA VAL A 135 11.35 2.36 -12.03
C VAL A 135 10.14 2.27 -11.12
N ALA A 136 9.76 1.04 -10.76
CA ALA A 136 8.56 0.73 -9.96
C ALA A 136 8.68 1.27 -8.50
N PRO A 137 7.57 1.39 -7.73
CA PRO A 137 7.03 0.19 -7.10
C PRO A 137 5.52 0.24 -6.80
N ASN A 138 4.65 -0.10 -7.77
CA ASN A 138 3.42 -0.79 -7.40
C ASN A 138 3.82 -2.25 -7.15
N HIS A 139 3.75 -2.71 -5.89
CA HIS A 139 4.18 -4.06 -5.55
C HIS A 139 3.24 -5.07 -6.22
N VAL A 140 3.69 -5.64 -7.34
CA VAL A 140 3.06 -6.76 -8.02
C VAL A 140 2.98 -7.92 -7.04
N SER A 141 1.85 -8.08 -6.34
CA SER A 141 1.46 -9.26 -5.54
C SER A 141 2.63 -10.20 -5.23
N ASN A 142 3.59 -9.76 -4.42
CA ASN A 142 4.81 -10.52 -4.18
C ASN A 142 4.84 -10.95 -2.73
N THR A 143 5.03 -12.25 -2.51
CA THR A 143 5.31 -12.77 -1.19
C THR A 143 6.76 -12.43 -0.86
N THR A 144 6.97 -11.52 0.09
CA THR A 144 8.33 -11.16 0.53
C THR A 144 8.66 -11.97 1.77
N ILE A 145 9.78 -12.70 1.73
CA ILE A 145 10.34 -13.42 2.88
C ILE A 145 11.66 -12.75 3.23
N GLY A 146 11.84 -12.39 4.50
CA GLY A 146 13.05 -11.65 4.90
C GLY A 146 13.34 -11.67 6.40
N ASN A 147 14.56 -11.25 6.72
CA ASN A 147 15.04 -11.08 8.08
C ASN A 147 14.67 -9.68 8.60
N VAL A 148 14.25 -9.58 9.86
CA VAL A 148 14.00 -8.31 10.55
C VAL A 148 14.91 -8.24 11.77
N PHE A 149 15.76 -7.22 11.89
CA PHE A 149 16.54 -6.99 13.10
C PHE A 149 15.85 -5.93 13.95
N ASN A 150 15.67 -6.21 15.25
CA ASN A 150 15.09 -5.25 16.20
C ASN A 150 16.03 -5.12 17.41
N GLY A 151 16.16 -3.93 17.99
CA GLY A 151 16.97 -3.70 19.18
C GLY A 151 16.29 -2.69 20.10
N ALA A 152 16.24 -2.99 21.40
CA ALA A 152 15.61 -2.16 22.42
C ALA A 152 16.45 -2.06 23.70
N LEU A 153 16.37 -0.91 24.37
CA LEU A 153 16.95 -0.68 25.69
C LEU A 153 15.81 -0.58 26.71
N ARG A 154 15.88 -1.36 27.79
CA ARG A 154 14.88 -1.36 28.86
C ARG A 154 15.49 -0.79 30.14
N VAL A 155 14.77 0.10 30.80
CA VAL A 155 15.12 0.61 32.14
C VAL A 155 13.96 0.26 33.07
N GLY A 156 14.25 -0.36 34.21
CA GLY A 156 13.23 -0.75 35.16
C GLY A 156 13.62 -0.50 36.61
N PHE A 157 12.61 -0.29 37.43
CA PHE A 157 12.70 -0.08 38.87
C PHE A 157 11.93 -1.20 39.59
N LEU A 158 12.55 -1.81 40.60
CA LEU A 158 11.87 -2.76 41.48
C LEU A 158 11.42 -1.99 42.72
N PHE A 159 10.10 -1.91 42.92
CA PHE A 159 9.52 -1.39 44.16
C PHE A 159 9.13 -2.57 45.03
N ASP A 160 9.67 -2.59 46.26
CA ASP A 160 9.13 -3.35 47.38
C ASP A 160 8.03 -2.51 48.07
#